data_AF-A0A093YY15-F1
#
_entry.id   AF-A0A093YY15-F1
#
_cell.length_a   1.000
_cell.length_b   1.000
_cell.length_c   1.000
_cell.angle_alpha   90.00
_cell.angle_beta   90.00
_cell.angle_gamma   90.00
#
_symmetry.space_group_name_H-M   'P 1'
#
loop_
_entity.id
_entity.type
_entity.pdbx_description
1 polymer ?
#
loop_
_entity_poly.entity_id
_entity_poly.type
_entity_poly.pdbx_seq_one_letter_code
_entity_poly.pdbx_strand_id
1 'polypeptide(L)'
;MLYDNAQLLHVYLDAFLGLAKPDPELLGVVLDLAAYLTSAPIAREGGGFYSSQDADSFYRRGDKETREGAYYVWTARELETLLPAQAADIVSAFFGVSPHGNVAPSHDVHDEFIDQNVLRIAATPAQLAAQFGIDEKEVVEAIKAAKVTLRAHRESERVAPNLDDKIVCAWNGIAIGALARTGASLRGVDEEVSEKCLDAAIRAARFVRREMYVEEAKTLRRVWRDGPG
;
A
#
# COMPACT_ATOMS: atom_id res chain seq x y z
N MET A 1 -4.87 -4.25 7.89
CA MET A 1 -3.95 -4.40 9.05
C MET A 1 -2.55 -4.84 8.59
N LEU A 2 -1.55 -4.89 9.48
CA LEU A 2 -0.20 -5.39 9.15
C LEU A 2 -0.22 -6.84 8.66
N TYR A 3 -0.95 -7.72 9.35
CA TYR A 3 -0.99 -9.14 9.00
C TYR A 3 -1.68 -9.38 7.65
N ASP A 4 -2.68 -8.58 7.27
CA ASP A 4 -3.31 -8.68 5.94
C ASP A 4 -2.27 -8.36 4.85
N ASN A 5 -1.62 -7.20 4.95
CA ASN A 5 -0.63 -6.76 3.98
C ASN A 5 0.56 -7.72 3.87
N ALA A 6 1.04 -8.25 5.00
CA ALA A 6 2.13 -9.22 5.01
C ALA A 6 1.73 -10.58 4.41
N GLN A 7 0.50 -11.05 4.66
CA GLN A 7 -0.01 -12.28 4.03
C GLN A 7 -0.25 -12.08 2.54
N LEU A 8 -0.79 -10.93 2.12
CA LEU A 8 -0.93 -10.59 0.71
C LEU A 8 0.44 -10.58 0.02
N LEU A 9 1.48 -10.01 0.65
CA LEU A 9 2.83 -10.01 0.09
C LEU A 9 3.33 -11.44 -0.16
N HIS A 10 3.08 -12.38 0.77
CA HIS A 10 3.39 -13.79 0.54
C HIS A 10 2.63 -14.36 -0.66
N VAL A 11 1.30 -14.18 -0.70
CA VAL A 11 0.43 -14.74 -1.74
C VAL A 11 0.76 -14.20 -3.13
N TYR A 12 0.95 -12.89 -3.26
CA TYR A 12 1.32 -12.27 -4.53
C TYR A 12 2.72 -12.67 -4.99
N LEU A 13 3.67 -12.82 -4.05
CA LEU A 13 5.01 -13.34 -4.37
C LEU A 13 4.95 -14.80 -4.83
N ASP A 14 4.16 -15.65 -4.17
CA ASP A 14 3.92 -17.03 -4.59
C ASP A 14 3.34 -17.11 -5.99
N ALA A 15 2.31 -16.30 -6.27
CA ALA A 15 1.69 -16.25 -7.57
C ALA A 15 2.68 -15.78 -8.65
N PHE A 16 3.44 -14.71 -8.39
CA PHE A 16 4.44 -14.20 -9.32
C PHE A 16 5.53 -15.25 -9.65
N LEU A 17 6.06 -15.94 -8.64
CA LEU A 17 7.12 -16.93 -8.81
C LEU A 17 6.62 -18.27 -9.36
N GLY A 18 5.37 -18.63 -9.10
CA GLY A 18 4.79 -19.94 -9.44
C GLY A 18 4.19 -20.02 -10.84
N LEU A 19 3.89 -18.88 -11.48
CA LEU A 19 3.30 -18.87 -12.81
C LEU A 19 4.35 -19.13 -13.90
N ALA A 20 4.01 -19.99 -14.86
CA ALA A 20 4.87 -20.27 -16.03
C ALA A 20 5.10 -19.03 -16.91
N LYS A 21 4.16 -18.08 -16.88
CA LYS A 21 4.27 -16.75 -17.47
C LYS A 21 3.94 -15.74 -16.37
N PRO A 22 4.95 -15.20 -15.66
CA PRO A 22 4.74 -14.25 -14.59
C PRO A 22 3.98 -13.02 -15.09
N ASP A 23 2.89 -12.68 -14.40
CA ASP A 23 2.10 -11.51 -14.70
C ASP A 23 2.79 -10.26 -14.10
N PRO A 24 3.15 -9.25 -14.91
CA PRO A 24 3.76 -8.02 -14.43
C PRO A 24 2.91 -7.27 -13.39
N GLU A 25 1.58 -7.42 -13.41
CA GLU A 25 0.70 -6.80 -12.42
C GLU A 25 0.92 -7.40 -11.03
N LEU A 26 1.14 -8.71 -10.93
CA LEU A 26 1.45 -9.37 -9.65
C LEU A 26 2.77 -8.86 -9.07
N LEU A 27 3.80 -8.68 -9.92
CA LEU A 27 5.05 -8.06 -9.49
C LEU A 27 4.82 -6.62 -9.02
N GLY A 28 4.01 -5.85 -9.74
CA GLY A 28 3.61 -4.50 -9.33
C GLY A 28 3.01 -4.49 -7.91
N VAL A 29 2.10 -5.42 -7.61
CA VAL A 29 1.50 -5.56 -6.26
C VAL A 29 2.55 -5.95 -5.22
N VAL A 30 3.48 -6.86 -5.53
CA VAL A 30 4.60 -7.22 -4.63
C VAL A 30 5.44 -5.98 -4.29
N LEU A 31 5.80 -5.18 -5.30
CA LEU A 31 6.62 -3.97 -5.12
C LEU A 31 5.87 -2.90 -4.33
N ASP A 32 4.58 -2.68 -4.60
CA ASP A 32 3.75 -1.72 -3.86
C ASP A 32 3.57 -2.13 -2.38
N LEU A 33 3.35 -3.43 -2.10
CA LEU A 33 3.25 -3.96 -0.72
C LEU A 33 4.60 -3.88 0.01
N ALA A 34 5.70 -4.23 -0.65
CA ALA A 34 7.05 -4.09 -0.11
C ALA A 34 7.34 -2.62 0.23
N ALA A 35 7.00 -1.69 -0.67
CA ALA A 35 7.17 -0.26 -0.44
C ALA A 35 6.35 0.23 0.76
N TYR A 36 5.09 -0.19 0.89
CA TYR A 36 4.23 0.17 2.01
C TYR A 36 4.77 -0.35 3.35
N LEU A 37 5.12 -1.64 3.41
CA LEU A 37 5.61 -2.29 4.64
C LEU A 37 6.99 -1.77 5.09
N THR A 38 7.81 -1.30 4.16
CA THR A 38 9.17 -0.80 4.44
C THR A 38 9.25 0.71 4.59
N SER A 39 8.12 1.42 4.58
CA SER A 39 8.07 2.88 4.69
C SER A 39 7.25 3.34 5.89
N ALA A 40 7.46 4.59 6.29
CA ALA A 40 6.60 5.24 7.27
C ALA A 40 5.14 5.34 6.74
N PRO A 41 4.14 5.29 7.63
CA PRO A 41 4.30 5.17 9.08
C PRO A 41 4.42 3.73 9.58
N ILE A 42 4.20 2.68 8.76
CA ILE A 42 4.19 1.27 9.23
C ILE A 42 5.55 0.81 9.74
N ALA A 43 6.61 1.05 8.98
CA ALA A 43 7.96 0.69 9.38
C ALA A 43 8.47 1.66 10.45
N ARG A 44 8.79 1.14 11.63
CA ARG A 44 9.37 1.93 12.72
C ARG A 44 10.87 2.09 12.54
N GLU A 45 11.38 3.29 12.81
CA GLU A 45 12.82 3.60 12.76
C GLU A 45 13.64 2.70 13.68
N GLY A 46 13.19 2.49 14.92
CA GLY A 46 13.85 1.61 15.90
C GLY A 46 13.69 0.09 15.64
N GLY A 47 13.13 -0.29 14.49
CA GLY A 47 12.77 -1.65 14.13
C GLY A 47 11.37 -2.05 14.61
N GLY A 48 10.82 -3.07 13.94
CA GLY A 48 9.44 -3.51 14.10
C GLY A 48 8.47 -2.76 13.18
N PHE A 49 7.25 -3.28 13.14
CA PHE A 49 6.15 -2.76 12.33
C PHE A 49 4.93 -2.53 13.21
N TYR A 50 4.29 -1.38 13.03
CA TYR A 50 3.04 -1.07 13.70
C TYR A 50 1.88 -1.90 13.16
N SER A 51 0.87 -2.09 14.00
CA SER A 51 -0.13 -3.13 13.82
C SER A 51 -1.17 -2.80 12.75
N SER A 52 -1.56 -1.53 12.60
CA SER A 52 -2.50 -1.08 11.57
C SER A 52 -2.52 0.42 11.38
N GLN A 53 -3.05 0.85 10.23
CA GLN A 53 -3.60 2.17 10.01
C GLN A 53 -5.11 2.02 9.88
N ASP A 54 -5.86 2.98 10.41
CA ASP A 54 -7.31 3.02 10.28
C ASP A 54 -7.71 3.27 8.82
N ALA A 55 -8.91 2.85 8.46
CA ALA A 55 -9.52 3.25 7.18
C ALA A 55 -10.06 4.69 7.26
N ASP A 56 -10.55 5.07 8.43
CA ASP A 56 -11.18 6.35 8.67
C ASP A 56 -10.14 7.46 8.83
N SER A 57 -10.42 8.60 8.19
CA SER A 57 -9.66 9.81 8.41
C SER A 57 -10.56 11.03 8.30
N PHE A 58 -10.09 12.16 8.82
CA PHE A 58 -10.76 13.43 8.55
C PHE A 58 -10.62 13.76 7.06
N TYR A 59 -11.70 14.27 6.45
CA TYR A 59 -11.65 14.71 5.06
C TYR A 59 -10.83 15.99 4.93
N ARG A 60 -10.99 16.92 5.87
CA ARG A 60 -10.21 18.17 5.99
C ARG A 60 -9.72 18.39 7.41
N ARG A 61 -8.62 19.14 7.52
CA ARG A 61 -8.10 19.55 8.83
C ARG A 61 -9.12 20.44 9.55
N GLY A 62 -9.54 20.02 10.74
CA GLY A 62 -10.54 20.73 11.55
C GLY A 62 -11.96 20.18 11.45
N ASP A 63 -12.19 19.16 10.61
CA ASP A 63 -13.45 18.40 10.63
C ASP A 63 -13.64 17.73 12.00
N LYS A 64 -14.91 17.53 12.39
CA LYS A 64 -15.28 16.91 13.68
C LYS A 64 -15.54 15.42 13.57
N GLU A 65 -15.78 14.93 12.36
CA GLU A 65 -16.14 13.56 12.06
C GLU A 65 -15.20 13.03 10.98
N THR A 66 -14.82 11.77 11.10
CA THR A 66 -14.05 11.05 10.08
C THR A 66 -15.00 10.47 9.03
N ARG A 67 -14.45 10.10 7.88
CA ARG A 67 -15.15 9.34 6.84
C ARG A 67 -14.29 8.15 6.43
N GLU A 68 -14.95 7.06 6.07
CA GLU A 68 -14.34 5.84 5.58
C GLU A 68 -13.49 6.13 4.34
N GLY A 69 -12.20 5.80 4.42
CA GLY A 69 -11.30 5.91 3.28
C GLY A 69 -11.03 7.33 2.78
N ALA A 70 -11.42 8.38 3.51
CA ALA A 70 -11.24 9.79 3.09
C ALA A 70 -9.81 10.11 2.64
N TYR A 71 -8.81 9.46 3.23
CA TYR A 71 -7.42 9.61 2.83
C TYR A 71 -7.12 9.04 1.43
N TYR A 72 -7.81 7.97 1.01
CA TYR A 72 -7.49 7.16 -0.17
C TYR A 72 -8.42 7.35 -1.38
N VAL A 73 -9.59 7.97 -1.20
CA VAL A 73 -10.56 8.17 -2.28
C VAL A 73 -10.31 9.42 -3.12
N TRP A 74 -10.78 9.47 -4.37
CA TRP A 74 -10.53 10.57 -5.28
C TRP A 74 -11.78 10.99 -6.05
N THR A 75 -11.98 12.28 -6.23
CA THR A 75 -12.95 12.79 -7.21
C THR A 75 -12.34 12.77 -8.61
N ALA A 76 -13.17 12.62 -9.65
CA ALA A 76 -12.70 12.74 -11.04
C ALA A 76 -12.03 14.11 -11.30
N ARG A 77 -12.62 15.16 -10.72
CA ARG A 77 -12.10 16.53 -10.81
C ARG A 77 -10.71 16.71 -10.21
N GLU A 78 -10.38 16.00 -9.12
CA GLU A 78 -9.01 16.03 -8.56
C GLU A 78 -8.00 15.50 -9.57
N LEU A 79 -8.30 14.38 -10.26
CA LEU A 79 -7.40 13.84 -11.27
C LEU A 79 -7.23 14.83 -12.44
N GLU A 80 -8.31 15.40 -12.95
CA GLU A 80 -8.29 16.41 -14.02
C GLU A 80 -7.50 17.66 -13.64
N THR A 81 -7.51 18.04 -12.35
CA THR A 81 -6.80 19.23 -11.85
C THR A 81 -5.30 18.95 -11.64
N LEU A 82 -4.96 17.76 -11.15
CA LEU A 82 -3.60 17.41 -10.73
C LEU A 82 -2.75 16.86 -11.87
N LEU A 83 -3.36 16.29 -12.91
CA LEU A 83 -2.68 15.59 -13.99
C LEU A 83 -2.83 16.35 -15.32
N PRO A 84 -1.84 16.24 -16.23
CA PRO A 84 -2.03 16.69 -17.61
C PRO A 84 -3.26 16.02 -18.23
N ALA A 85 -4.01 16.73 -19.08
CA ALA A 85 -5.31 16.28 -19.60
C ALA A 85 -5.29 14.83 -20.15
N GLN A 86 -4.35 14.51 -21.04
CA GLN A 86 -4.22 13.15 -21.59
C GLN A 86 -3.91 12.10 -20.53
N ALA A 87 -3.06 12.43 -19.54
CA ALA A 87 -2.74 11.53 -18.44
C ALA A 87 -3.95 11.33 -17.51
N ALA A 88 -4.76 12.38 -17.26
CA ALA A 88 -5.98 12.27 -16.49
C ALA A 88 -6.97 11.27 -17.12
N ASP A 89 -7.15 11.32 -18.44
CA ASP A 89 -8.02 10.38 -19.16
C ASP A 89 -7.51 8.93 -19.07
N ILE A 90 -6.21 8.72 -19.32
CA ILE A 90 -5.58 7.39 -19.24
C ILE A 90 -5.70 6.81 -17.84
N VAL A 91 -5.38 7.61 -16.81
CA VAL A 91 -5.35 7.19 -15.41
C VAL A 91 -6.77 6.96 -14.88
N SER A 92 -7.74 7.77 -15.32
CA SER A 92 -9.15 7.57 -14.98
C SER A 92 -9.67 6.25 -15.56
N ALA A 93 -9.34 5.94 -16.82
CA ALA A 93 -9.68 4.66 -17.44
C ALA A 93 -8.97 3.49 -16.75
N PHE A 94 -7.68 3.64 -16.44
CA PHE A 94 -6.89 2.62 -15.74
C PHE A 94 -7.47 2.28 -14.36
N PHE A 95 -7.85 3.30 -13.58
CA PHE A 95 -8.35 3.11 -12.21
C PHE A 95 -9.87 3.00 -12.09
N GLY A 96 -10.60 3.00 -13.22
CA GLY A 96 -12.06 2.93 -13.23
C GLY A 96 -12.71 4.11 -12.50
N VAL A 97 -12.18 5.32 -12.70
CA VAL A 97 -12.69 6.57 -12.14
C VAL A 97 -13.91 7.02 -12.95
N SER A 98 -14.95 7.43 -12.24
CA SER A 98 -16.23 7.90 -12.76
C SER A 98 -16.54 9.28 -12.19
N PRO A 99 -17.23 10.16 -12.96
CA PRO A 99 -17.63 11.49 -12.48
C PRO A 99 -18.44 11.47 -11.18
N HIS A 100 -19.23 10.41 -10.95
CA HIS A 100 -20.12 10.27 -9.79
C HIS A 100 -19.64 9.24 -8.77
N GLY A 101 -18.36 8.88 -8.83
CA GLY A 101 -17.81 7.82 -8.01
C GLY A 101 -18.03 6.43 -8.61
N ASN A 102 -17.36 5.43 -8.03
CA ASN A 102 -17.29 4.08 -8.59
C ASN A 102 -17.66 2.97 -7.59
N VAL A 103 -18.21 3.35 -6.43
CA VAL A 103 -18.80 2.44 -5.45
C VAL A 103 -20.31 2.40 -5.69
N ALA A 104 -20.89 1.20 -5.79
CA ALA A 104 -22.32 1.06 -5.99
C ALA A 104 -23.09 1.48 -4.71
N PRO A 105 -24.27 2.11 -4.80
CA PRO A 105 -25.03 2.54 -3.62
C PRO A 105 -25.36 1.41 -2.63
N SER A 106 -25.47 0.16 -3.10
CA SER A 106 -25.66 -1.01 -2.22
C SER A 106 -24.46 -1.32 -1.32
N HIS A 107 -23.29 -0.74 -1.61
CA HIS A 107 -22.05 -0.87 -0.84
C HIS A 107 -21.65 0.43 -0.14
N ASP A 108 -22.47 1.49 -0.27
CA ASP A 108 -22.25 2.80 0.35
C ASP A 108 -23.45 3.16 1.23
N VAL A 109 -23.61 2.41 2.33
CA VAL A 109 -24.77 2.55 3.22
C VAL A 109 -24.82 3.88 3.98
N HIS A 110 -23.72 4.64 3.96
CA HIS A 110 -23.55 5.90 4.68
C HIS A 110 -23.38 7.10 3.73
N ASP A 111 -23.54 6.90 2.42
CA ASP A 111 -23.40 7.94 1.39
C ASP A 111 -22.04 8.67 1.43
N GLU A 112 -20.98 7.97 1.86
CA GLU A 112 -19.64 8.53 2.03
C GLU A 112 -18.83 8.54 0.72
N PHE A 113 -19.25 7.74 -0.26
CA PHE A 113 -18.57 7.57 -1.54
C PHE A 113 -19.24 8.31 -2.72
N ILE A 114 -20.23 9.17 -2.46
CA ILE A 114 -20.83 10.03 -3.49
C ILE A 114 -19.74 10.92 -4.12
N ASP A 115 -19.63 10.87 -5.46
CA ASP A 115 -18.59 11.53 -6.26
C ASP A 115 -17.14 11.11 -5.92
N GLN A 116 -16.96 10.07 -5.08
CA GLN A 116 -15.66 9.54 -4.67
C GLN A 116 -15.36 8.22 -5.39
N ASN A 117 -14.09 8.06 -5.77
CA ASN A 117 -13.59 6.89 -6.47
C ASN A 117 -12.55 6.18 -5.62
N VAL A 118 -12.76 4.88 -5.44
CA VAL A 118 -11.73 3.95 -4.97
C VAL A 118 -10.93 3.51 -6.19
N LEU A 119 -9.65 3.86 -6.26
CA LEU A 119 -8.79 3.51 -7.39
C LEU A 119 -8.59 2.00 -7.43
N ARG A 120 -9.03 1.34 -8.51
CA ARG A 120 -8.86 -0.11 -8.75
C ARG A 120 -8.43 -0.34 -10.18
N ILE A 121 -7.58 -1.32 -10.44
CA ILE A 121 -7.20 -1.65 -11.82
C ILE A 121 -8.44 -2.14 -12.57
N ALA A 122 -8.89 -1.37 -13.56
CA ALA A 122 -10.08 -1.61 -14.37
C ALA A 122 -9.73 -1.96 -15.83
N ALA A 123 -8.52 -1.61 -16.27
CA ALA A 123 -8.01 -1.90 -17.62
C ALA A 123 -6.50 -2.10 -17.57
N THR A 124 -5.97 -2.92 -18.48
CA THR A 124 -4.53 -3.15 -18.61
C THR A 124 -3.87 -2.08 -19.48
N PRO A 125 -2.55 -1.84 -19.34
CA PRO A 125 -1.83 -0.90 -20.19
C PRO A 125 -2.01 -1.16 -21.69
N ALA A 126 -2.01 -2.43 -22.11
CA ALA A 126 -2.22 -2.83 -23.50
C ALA A 126 -3.63 -2.46 -24.02
N GLN A 127 -4.68 -2.62 -23.19
CA GLN A 127 -6.04 -2.20 -23.55
C GLN A 127 -6.13 -0.69 -23.73
N LEU A 128 -5.51 0.06 -22.83
CA LEU A 128 -5.49 1.52 -22.89
C LEU A 128 -4.65 2.03 -24.07
N ALA A 129 -3.53 1.39 -24.39
CA ALA A 129 -2.72 1.71 -25.56
C ALA A 129 -3.55 1.64 -26.84
N ALA A 130 -4.34 0.55 -26.99
CA ALA A 130 -5.26 0.39 -28.11
C ALA A 130 -6.41 1.43 -28.09
N GLN A 131 -6.96 1.74 -26.92
CA GLN A 131 -8.04 2.72 -26.76
C GLN A 131 -7.61 4.14 -27.12
N PHE A 132 -6.42 4.56 -26.67
CA PHE A 132 -5.91 5.92 -26.83
C PHE A 132 -5.03 6.09 -28.07
N GLY A 133 -4.70 5.01 -28.78
CA GLY A 133 -3.88 5.04 -30.00
C GLY A 133 -2.43 5.45 -29.74
N ILE A 134 -1.87 5.08 -28.58
CA ILE A 134 -0.51 5.41 -28.15
C ILE A 134 0.26 4.14 -27.80
N ASP A 135 1.58 4.27 -27.61
CA ASP A 135 2.41 3.13 -27.23
C ASP A 135 2.12 2.67 -25.79
N GLU A 136 2.16 1.36 -25.55
CA GLU A 136 1.94 0.79 -24.21
C GLU A 136 2.92 1.35 -23.17
N LYS A 137 4.17 1.62 -23.58
CA LYS A 137 5.16 2.26 -22.71
C LYS A 137 4.73 3.65 -22.29
N GLU A 138 4.10 4.43 -23.19
CA GLU A 138 3.62 5.77 -22.86
C GLU A 138 2.48 5.72 -21.84
N VAL A 139 1.58 4.73 -21.95
CA VAL A 139 0.54 4.45 -20.94
C VAL A 139 1.18 4.13 -19.58
N VAL A 140 2.15 3.21 -19.55
CA VAL A 140 2.83 2.81 -18.32
C VAL A 140 3.51 3.99 -17.64
N GLU A 141 4.21 4.82 -18.40
CA GLU A 141 4.89 6.01 -17.86
C GLU A 141 3.88 7.07 -17.36
N ALA A 142 2.76 7.27 -18.06
CA ALA A 142 1.68 8.14 -17.59
C ALA A 142 1.10 7.66 -16.24
N ILE A 143 0.84 6.35 -16.10
CA ILE A 143 0.34 5.76 -14.85
C ILE A 143 1.36 5.93 -13.71
N LYS A 144 2.65 5.65 -13.97
CA LYS A 144 3.71 5.81 -12.97
C LYS A 144 3.83 7.25 -12.50
N ALA A 145 3.90 8.21 -13.43
CA ALA A 145 3.98 9.63 -13.11
C ALA A 145 2.76 10.09 -12.30
N ALA A 146 1.55 9.66 -12.69
CA ALA A 146 0.34 9.99 -11.96
C ALA A 146 0.32 9.39 -10.54
N LYS A 147 0.74 8.13 -10.34
CA LYS A 147 0.86 7.53 -8.99
C LYS A 147 1.75 8.39 -8.09
N VAL A 148 2.85 8.94 -8.60
CA VAL A 148 3.74 9.84 -7.84
C VAL A 148 3.03 11.14 -7.49
N THR A 149 2.41 11.82 -8.46
CA THR A 149 1.69 13.08 -8.24
C THR A 149 0.54 12.94 -7.26
N LEU A 150 -0.32 11.93 -7.44
CA LEU A 150 -1.45 11.66 -6.56
C LEU A 150 -0.98 11.30 -5.15
N ARG A 151 0.08 10.50 -5.02
CA ARG A 151 0.67 10.20 -3.71
C ARG A 151 1.17 11.46 -3.00
N ALA A 152 1.94 12.31 -3.69
CA ALA A 152 2.49 13.53 -3.12
C ALA A 152 1.37 14.48 -2.66
N HIS A 153 0.33 14.68 -3.49
CA HIS A 153 -0.82 15.50 -3.13
C HIS A 153 -1.57 14.96 -1.91
N ARG A 154 -1.81 13.65 -1.87
CA ARG A 154 -2.44 13.00 -0.70
C ARG A 154 -1.63 13.20 0.57
N GLU A 155 -0.31 13.01 0.50
CA GLU A 155 0.59 13.14 1.66
C GLU A 155 0.71 14.59 2.16
N SER A 156 0.59 15.60 1.30
CA SER A 156 0.67 17.01 1.70
C SER A 156 -0.66 17.61 2.15
N GLU A 157 -1.76 17.29 1.46
CA GLU A 157 -3.03 18.00 1.63
C GLU A 157 -4.03 17.30 2.55
N ARG A 158 -3.97 15.96 2.67
CA ARG A 158 -4.98 15.18 3.39
C ARG A 158 -4.53 14.81 4.80
N VAL A 159 -5.52 14.61 5.68
CA VAL A 159 -5.26 14.16 7.05
C VAL A 159 -5.01 12.65 7.03
N ALA A 160 -3.81 12.22 7.40
CA ALA A 160 -3.46 10.80 7.47
C ALA A 160 -4.36 10.07 8.47
N PRO A 161 -4.71 8.79 8.21
CA PRO A 161 -5.45 7.96 9.15
C PRO A 161 -4.65 7.76 10.44
N ASN A 162 -5.37 7.46 11.52
CA ASN A 162 -4.72 7.12 12.78
C ASN A 162 -3.91 5.83 12.64
N LEU A 163 -2.82 5.76 13.40
CA LEU A 163 -1.91 4.62 13.43
C LEU A 163 -2.11 3.89 14.75
N ASP A 164 -2.40 2.59 14.69
CA ASP A 164 -2.29 1.71 15.84
C ASP A 164 -0.82 1.25 15.97
N ASP A 165 -0.10 2.01 16.79
CA ASP A 165 1.33 1.89 17.09
C ASP A 165 1.71 0.66 17.95
N LYS A 166 0.77 -0.23 18.28
CA LYS A 166 1.12 -1.50 18.92
C LYS A 166 2.00 -2.32 17.99
N ILE A 167 2.97 -3.02 18.58
CA ILE A 167 3.77 -4.04 17.90
C ILE A 167 3.28 -5.41 18.39
N VAL A 168 2.59 -6.12 17.50
CA VAL A 168 2.11 -7.48 17.78
C VAL A 168 3.15 -8.47 17.28
N CYS A 169 3.74 -9.27 18.19
CA CYS A 169 4.86 -10.16 17.89
C CYS A 169 4.55 -11.13 16.75
N ALA A 170 3.37 -11.75 16.78
CA ALA A 170 2.96 -12.71 15.76
C ALA A 170 2.86 -12.05 14.36
N TRP A 171 2.29 -10.84 14.28
CA TRP A 171 2.13 -10.12 13.01
C TRP A 171 3.47 -9.62 12.46
N ASN A 172 4.36 -9.18 13.35
CA ASN A 172 5.73 -8.86 12.99
C ASN A 172 6.49 -10.08 12.48
N GLY A 173 6.26 -11.27 13.08
CA GLY A 173 6.81 -12.53 12.57
C GLY A 173 6.40 -12.82 11.12
N ILE A 174 5.12 -12.61 10.79
CA ILE A 174 4.62 -12.77 9.41
C ILE A 174 5.27 -11.73 8.48
N ALA A 175 5.32 -10.45 8.87
CA ALA A 175 5.94 -9.40 8.08
C ALA A 175 7.44 -9.63 7.84
N ILE A 176 8.18 -10.08 8.86
CA ILE A 176 9.60 -10.46 8.75
C ILE A 176 9.76 -11.58 7.72
N GLY A 177 8.94 -12.64 7.80
CA GLY A 177 8.96 -13.74 6.84
C GLY A 177 8.68 -13.28 5.42
N ALA A 178 7.65 -12.44 5.23
CA ALA A 178 7.24 -11.91 3.94
C ALA A 178 8.34 -11.07 3.29
N LEU A 179 8.90 -10.12 4.04
CA LEU A 179 9.96 -9.23 3.56
C LEU A 179 11.28 -9.96 3.34
N ALA A 180 11.68 -10.88 4.22
CA ALA A 180 12.90 -11.66 4.03
C ALA A 180 12.83 -12.50 2.76
N ARG A 181 11.69 -13.15 2.51
CA ARG A 181 11.47 -13.95 1.31
C ARG A 181 11.40 -13.09 0.05
N THR A 182 10.68 -11.96 0.11
CA THR A 182 10.59 -11.00 -1.00
C THR A 182 11.96 -10.47 -1.37
N GLY A 183 12.72 -10.01 -0.38
CA GLY A 183 14.07 -9.50 -0.61
C GLY A 183 15.01 -10.55 -1.21
N ALA A 184 14.98 -11.79 -0.72
CA ALA A 184 15.76 -12.87 -1.32
C ALA A 184 15.37 -13.18 -2.77
N SER A 185 14.07 -13.09 -3.09
CA SER A 185 13.53 -13.42 -4.42
C SER A 185 13.75 -12.33 -5.46
N LEU A 186 13.89 -11.06 -5.03
CA LEU A 186 14.11 -9.92 -5.92
C LEU A 186 15.59 -9.61 -6.18
N ARG A 187 16.53 -10.37 -5.60
CA ARG A 187 17.95 -10.27 -5.96
C ARG A 187 18.16 -10.51 -7.46
N GLY A 188 18.93 -9.65 -8.11
CA GLY A 188 19.13 -9.67 -9.56
C GLY A 188 17.93 -9.21 -10.40
N VAL A 189 16.79 -8.89 -9.78
CA VAL A 189 15.60 -8.32 -10.44
C VAL A 189 15.47 -6.84 -10.10
N ASP A 190 15.50 -6.52 -8.80
CA ASP A 190 15.47 -5.16 -8.25
C ASP A 190 16.30 -5.14 -6.96
N GLU A 191 17.57 -4.76 -7.08
CA GLU A 191 18.50 -4.79 -5.95
C GLU A 191 18.14 -3.79 -4.85
N GLU A 192 17.58 -2.63 -5.21
CA GLU A 192 17.19 -1.62 -4.22
C GLU A 192 16.04 -2.13 -3.34
N VAL A 193 15.00 -2.68 -3.96
CA VAL A 193 13.86 -3.24 -3.21
C VAL A 193 14.28 -4.49 -2.44
N SER A 194 15.15 -5.31 -3.02
CA SER A 194 15.77 -6.48 -2.36
C SER A 194 16.45 -6.09 -1.06
N GLU A 195 17.38 -5.13 -1.11
CA GLU A 195 18.14 -4.66 0.05
C GLU A 195 17.22 -4.03 1.11
N LYS A 196 16.28 -3.19 0.69
CA LYS A 196 15.33 -2.52 1.59
C LYS A 196 14.45 -3.52 2.35
N CYS A 197 13.95 -4.55 1.67
CA CYS A 197 13.16 -5.60 2.31
C CYS A 197 13.98 -6.39 3.33
N LEU A 198 15.22 -6.78 2.97
CA LEU A 198 16.10 -7.52 3.86
C LEU A 198 16.50 -6.70 5.10
N ASP A 199 16.85 -5.42 4.93
CA ASP A 199 17.16 -4.54 6.06
C ASP A 199 15.97 -4.42 7.01
N ALA A 200 14.78 -4.13 6.48
CA ALA A 200 13.57 -4.00 7.30
C ALA A 200 13.27 -5.28 8.09
N ALA A 201 13.39 -6.45 7.45
CA ALA A 201 13.20 -7.75 8.11
C ALA A 201 14.24 -7.98 9.22
N ILE A 202 15.51 -7.69 8.97
CA ILE A 202 16.61 -7.85 9.94
C ILE A 202 16.42 -6.91 11.14
N ARG A 203 16.10 -5.63 10.89
CA ARG A 203 15.86 -4.67 11.98
C ARG A 203 14.68 -5.07 12.84
N ALA A 204 13.58 -5.53 12.23
CA ALA A 204 12.42 -6.03 12.96
C ALA A 204 12.73 -7.30 13.77
N ALA A 205 13.48 -8.25 13.20
CA ALA A 205 13.90 -9.44 13.93
C ALA A 205 14.80 -9.11 15.14
N ARG A 206 15.75 -8.18 14.96
CA ARG A 206 16.60 -7.66 16.05
C ARG A 206 15.78 -6.96 17.13
N PHE A 207 14.78 -6.17 16.74
CA PHE A 207 13.85 -5.53 17.67
C PHE A 207 13.09 -6.58 18.48
N VAL A 208 12.47 -7.58 17.84
CA VAL A 208 11.72 -8.64 18.53
C VAL A 208 12.62 -9.40 19.50
N ARG A 209 13.86 -9.73 19.10
CA ARG A 209 14.83 -10.40 19.98
C ARG A 209 15.23 -9.54 21.18
N ARG A 210 15.39 -8.22 20.99
CA ARG A 210 15.86 -7.31 22.03
C ARG A 210 14.75 -6.93 23.02
N GLU A 211 13.56 -6.62 22.52
CA GLU A 211 12.49 -5.99 23.32
C GLU A 211 11.40 -6.97 23.77
N MET A 212 11.17 -8.03 22.98
CA MET A 212 10.02 -8.92 23.15
C MET A 212 10.39 -10.33 23.62
N TYR A 213 11.65 -10.76 23.48
CA TYR A 213 12.10 -12.06 23.96
C TYR A 213 12.49 -12.00 25.44
N VAL A 214 11.99 -12.95 26.23
CA VAL A 214 12.29 -13.11 27.65
C VAL A 214 13.25 -14.30 27.79
N GLU A 215 14.52 -14.02 28.09
CA GLU A 215 15.60 -15.02 28.06
C GLU A 215 15.39 -16.11 29.11
N GLU A 216 14.97 -15.75 30.32
CA GLU A 216 14.78 -16.67 31.45
C GLU A 216 13.64 -17.66 31.17
N ALA A 217 12.56 -17.17 30.56
CA ALA A 217 11.38 -17.97 30.24
C ALA A 217 11.47 -18.65 28.87
N LYS A 218 12.41 -18.23 28.00
CA LYS A 218 12.50 -18.62 26.59
C LYS A 218 11.20 -18.40 25.82
N THR A 219 10.48 -17.32 26.14
CA THR A 219 9.19 -16.96 25.54
C THR A 219 9.24 -15.61 24.85
N LEU A 220 8.30 -15.37 23.93
CA LEU A 220 8.06 -14.07 23.33
C LEU A 220 6.85 -13.40 23.98
N ARG A 221 6.97 -12.10 24.29
CA ARG A 221 5.85 -11.24 24.66
C ARG A 221 4.92 -11.06 23.45
N ARG A 222 3.62 -10.99 23.72
CA ARG A 222 2.61 -10.89 22.66
C ARG A 222 2.59 -9.50 22.03
N VAL A 223 2.66 -8.46 22.85
CA VAL A 223 2.47 -7.06 22.45
C VAL A 223 3.56 -6.19 23.07
N TRP A 224 3.95 -5.15 22.35
CA TRP A 224 4.81 -4.07 22.83
C TRP A 224 4.23 -2.72 22.39
N ARG A 225 4.26 -1.72 23.28
CA ARG A 225 3.91 -0.32 23.00
C ARG A 225 4.66 0.58 23.98
N ASP A 226 5.76 1.18 23.53
CA ASP A 226 6.71 1.95 24.37
C ASP A 226 7.20 1.20 25.62
N GLY A 227 7.16 -0.12 25.55
CA GLY A 227 7.40 -1.01 26.66
C GLY A 227 6.59 -2.31 26.55
N PRO A 228 6.81 -3.25 27.47
CA PRO A 228 6.04 -4.48 27.53
C PRO A 228 4.57 -4.16 27.81
N GLY A 229 3.68 -4.60 26.91
CA GLY A 229 2.24 -4.53 27.11
C GLY A 229 1.65 -5.74 27.82
#